data_AF-A0A378ISW2-F1
#
_entry.id   AF-A0A378ISW2-F1
#
_cell.length_a   1.000
_cell.length_b   1.000
_cell.length_c   1.000
_cell.angle_alpha   90.00
_cell.angle_beta   90.00
_cell.angle_gamma   90.00
#
_symmetry.space_group_name_H-M   'P 1'
#
loop_
_entity.id
_entity.type
_entity.pdbx_description
1 polymer ?
#
loop_
_entity_poly.entity_id
_entity_poly.type
_entity_poly.pdbx_seq_one_letter_code
_entity_poly.pdbx_strand_id
1 'polypeptide(L)'
;MGLLSFFQNVKICQGQKTPDTEKNFFQNYSDHFAFLEKEFKKKGAKLMEMNFDDGLSFLSDQALERLKLFERLRDGHDYFDEVVGATAIPLMSLAVATVAAAAAIWEGVQDLAIHTGYMKAKDKVSVDENLDTSLYLMIAGSFFLLAVASFLKSAISLISRPVVTAIQGFDEQDKERFCNNDSVAGKVMGVFGK
;
A
#
# COMPACT_ATOMS: atom_id res chain seq x y z
N MET A 1 -12.22 -0.44 -20.74
CA MET A 1 -13.43 -0.72 -19.94
C MET A 1 -13.16 -1.47 -18.61
N GLY A 2 -11.91 -1.58 -18.12
CA GLY A 2 -11.58 -2.45 -16.97
C GLY A 2 -11.21 -1.79 -15.63
N LEU A 3 -10.88 -0.49 -15.60
CA LEU A 3 -10.46 0.20 -14.36
C LEU A 3 -11.66 0.75 -13.57
N LEU A 4 -12.61 1.42 -14.24
CA LEU A 4 -13.80 1.99 -13.60
C LEU A 4 -14.71 0.93 -12.94
N SER A 5 -14.78 -0.26 -13.51
CA SER A 5 -15.57 -1.39 -13.00
C SER A 5 -14.98 -2.00 -11.71
N PHE A 6 -13.69 -1.84 -11.45
CA PHE A 6 -13.06 -2.28 -10.19
C PHE A 6 -13.52 -1.43 -8.99
N PHE A 7 -13.81 -0.14 -9.22
CA PHE A 7 -14.18 0.82 -8.18
C PHE A 7 -15.70 0.92 -7.90
N GLN A 8 -16.56 0.35 -8.75
CA GLN A 8 -18.02 0.53 -8.65
C GLN A 8 -18.76 -0.49 -7.77
N ASN A 9 -18.14 -1.63 -7.42
CA ASN A 9 -18.72 -2.61 -6.49
C ASN A 9 -18.16 -2.41 -5.08
N VAL A 10 -18.69 -1.43 -4.35
CA VAL A 10 -18.38 -1.24 -2.92
C VAL A 10 -19.54 -1.82 -2.12
N LYS A 11 -19.33 -2.97 -1.46
CA LYS A 11 -20.29 -3.48 -0.48
C LYS A 11 -20.47 -2.43 0.62
N ILE A 12 -21.71 -2.04 0.87
CA ILE A 12 -22.04 -1.10 1.95
C ILE A 12 -21.89 -1.84 3.27
N CYS A 13 -20.77 -1.62 3.95
CA CYS A 13 -20.49 -2.16 5.28
C CYS A 13 -20.54 -1.07 6.36
N GLN A 14 -21.05 -1.42 7.54
CA GLN A 14 -20.97 -0.60 8.74
C GLN A 14 -19.64 -0.92 9.45
N GLY A 15 -18.84 0.11 9.73
CA GLY A 15 -17.53 -0.09 10.34
C GLY A 15 -17.64 -0.54 11.80
N GLN A 16 -16.77 -1.47 12.19
CA GLN A 16 -16.61 -1.96 13.55
C GLN A 16 -15.15 -1.80 13.98
N LYS A 17 -14.95 -1.48 15.26
CA LYS A 17 -13.61 -1.27 15.85
C LYS A 17 -12.95 -2.58 16.30
N THR A 18 -13.75 -3.57 16.65
CA THR A 18 -13.29 -4.88 17.16
C THR A 18 -13.83 -6.00 16.28
N PRO A 19 -13.14 -7.16 16.22
CA PRO A 19 -13.67 -8.34 15.56
C PRO A 19 -14.98 -8.80 16.20
N ASP A 20 -15.85 -9.41 15.39
CA ASP A 20 -17.12 -9.98 15.84
C ASP A 20 -16.87 -11.29 16.59
N THR A 21 -17.37 -11.39 17.82
CA THR A 21 -17.21 -12.57 18.69
C THR A 21 -17.96 -13.80 18.18
N GLU A 22 -18.96 -13.63 17.32
CA GLU A 22 -19.72 -14.72 16.72
C GLU A 22 -19.03 -15.30 15.47
N LYS A 23 -18.04 -14.60 14.93
CA LYS A 23 -17.29 -14.99 13.74
C LYS A 23 -15.97 -15.64 14.09
N ASN A 24 -15.55 -16.61 13.28
CA ASN A 24 -14.21 -17.20 13.42
C ASN A 24 -13.11 -16.24 12.91
N PHE A 25 -11.86 -16.59 13.17
CA PHE A 25 -10.69 -15.80 12.79
C PHE A 25 -10.68 -15.40 11.31
N PHE A 26 -10.93 -16.35 10.39
CA PHE A 26 -10.89 -16.10 8.95
C PHE A 26 -12.02 -15.17 8.48
N GLN A 27 -13.20 -15.28 9.09
CA GLN A 27 -14.34 -14.42 8.77
C GLN A 27 -14.09 -12.99 9.22
N ASN A 28 -13.62 -12.78 10.46
CA ASN A 28 -13.22 -11.46 10.94
C ASN A 28 -12.09 -10.86 10.10
N TYR A 29 -11.19 -11.69 9.61
CA TYR A 29 -10.11 -11.22 8.73
C TYR A 29 -10.61 -10.86 7.33
N SER A 30 -11.57 -11.61 6.78
CA SER A 30 -12.25 -11.24 5.53
C SER A 30 -12.98 -9.89 5.68
N ASP A 31 -13.60 -9.63 6.83
CA ASP A 31 -14.26 -8.36 7.12
C ASP A 31 -13.26 -7.20 7.26
N HIS A 32 -12.05 -7.47 7.77
CA HIS A 32 -10.95 -6.52 7.78
C HIS A 32 -10.44 -6.19 6.36
N PHE A 33 -10.22 -7.21 5.52
CA PHE A 33 -9.81 -7.00 4.13
C PHE A 33 -10.86 -6.22 3.32
N ALA A 34 -12.15 -6.52 3.50
CA ALA A 34 -13.21 -5.78 2.83
C ALA A 34 -13.21 -4.29 3.22
N PHE A 35 -12.89 -4.00 4.49
CA PHE A 35 -12.73 -2.63 4.97
C PHE A 35 -11.50 -1.95 4.34
N LEU A 36 -10.36 -2.63 4.30
CA LEU A 36 -9.14 -2.14 3.65
C LEU A 36 -9.34 -1.90 2.15
N GLU A 37 -10.03 -2.80 1.46
CA GLU A 37 -10.37 -2.66 0.04
C GLU A 37 -11.23 -1.41 -0.20
N LYS A 38 -12.23 -1.16 0.65
CA LYS A 38 -13.08 0.04 0.57
C LYS A 38 -12.29 1.33 0.81
N GLU A 39 -11.45 1.36 1.84
CA GLU A 39 -10.51 2.47 2.11
C GLU A 39 -9.59 2.71 0.91
N PHE A 40 -9.01 1.64 0.35
CA PHE A 40 -8.12 1.72 -0.79
C PHE A 40 -8.83 2.23 -2.04
N LYS A 41 -10.04 1.73 -2.35
CA LYS A 41 -10.84 2.22 -3.47
C LYS A 41 -11.19 3.70 -3.33
N LYS A 42 -11.56 4.15 -2.13
CA LYS A 42 -11.88 5.55 -1.85
C LYS A 42 -10.65 6.46 -2.03
N LYS A 43 -9.50 6.05 -1.50
CA LYS A 43 -8.24 6.80 -1.64
C LYS A 43 -7.68 6.75 -3.06
N GLY A 44 -7.81 5.62 -3.75
CA GLY A 44 -7.40 5.44 -5.14
C GLY A 44 -8.25 6.26 -6.11
N ALA A 45 -9.56 6.33 -5.91
CA ALA A 45 -10.42 7.23 -6.68
C ALA A 45 -10.02 8.69 -6.48
N LYS A 46 -9.76 9.10 -5.23
CA LYS A 46 -9.27 10.44 -4.90
C LYS A 46 -7.93 10.75 -5.58
N LEU A 47 -7.01 9.77 -5.63
CA LEU A 47 -5.72 9.92 -6.31
C LEU A 47 -5.88 10.09 -7.83
N MET A 48 -6.84 9.39 -8.46
CA MET A 48 -7.10 9.49 -9.90
C MET A 48 -7.67 10.86 -10.33
N GLU A 49 -8.22 11.63 -9.39
CA GLU A 49 -8.73 12.98 -9.62
C GLU A 49 -7.66 14.07 -9.42
N MET A 50 -6.46 13.70 -8.94
CA MET A 50 -5.36 14.63 -8.64
C MET A 50 -4.39 14.77 -9.82
N ASN A 51 -3.75 15.94 -9.92
CA ASN A 51 -2.60 16.12 -10.79
C ASN A 51 -1.36 15.40 -10.21
N PHE A 52 -0.27 15.32 -10.98
CA PHE A 52 0.91 14.54 -10.59
C PHE A 52 1.52 15.02 -9.26
N ASP A 53 1.69 16.33 -9.08
CA ASP A 53 2.31 16.90 -7.88
C ASP A 53 1.42 16.71 -6.63
N ASP A 54 0.12 16.95 -6.74
CA ASP A 54 -0.84 16.74 -5.65
C ASP A 54 -0.99 15.25 -5.33
N GLY A 55 -0.93 14.38 -6.35
CA GLY A 55 -0.96 12.93 -6.18
C GLY A 55 0.29 12.41 -5.47
N LEU A 56 1.46 12.94 -5.82
CA LEU A 56 2.73 12.58 -5.19
C LEU A 56 2.80 13.07 -3.74
N SER A 57 2.31 14.28 -3.47
CA SER A 57 2.14 14.82 -2.12
C SER A 57 1.17 13.97 -1.29
N PHE A 58 0.01 13.61 -1.85
CA PHE A 58 -0.96 12.74 -1.20
C PHE A 58 -0.41 11.35 -0.90
N LEU A 59 0.35 10.75 -1.83
CA LEU A 59 1.02 9.46 -1.60
C LEU A 59 2.10 9.57 -0.53
N SER A 60 2.87 10.66 -0.53
CA SER A 60 3.87 10.96 0.49
C SER A 60 3.23 11.08 1.88
N ASP A 61 2.15 11.85 2.01
CA ASP A 61 1.41 12.00 3.26
C ASP A 61 0.84 10.66 3.74
N GLN A 62 0.26 9.86 2.85
CA GLN A 62 -0.23 8.52 3.18
C GLN A 62 0.90 7.55 3.57
N ALA A 63 2.05 7.64 2.92
CA ALA A 63 3.24 6.85 3.26
C ALA A 63 3.79 7.27 4.63
N LEU A 64 3.87 8.57 4.92
CA LEU A 64 4.30 9.11 6.21
C LEU A 64 3.32 8.78 7.34
N GLU A 65 2.01 8.82 7.09
CA GLU A 65 1.00 8.35 8.05
C GLU A 65 1.24 6.89 8.45
N ARG A 66 1.59 6.04 7.47
CA ARG A 66 1.86 4.61 7.69
C ARG A 66 3.28 4.32 8.19
N LEU A 67 4.24 5.21 7.97
CA LEU A 67 5.62 5.11 8.44
C LEU A 67 5.81 5.56 9.89
N LYS A 68 4.73 5.83 10.64
CA LYS A 68 4.79 5.96 12.09
C LYS A 68 5.27 4.64 12.70
N LEU A 69 6.60 4.49 12.77
CA LEU A 69 7.35 3.40 13.40
C LEU A 69 7.02 3.22 14.88
N PHE A 70 6.29 4.18 15.46
CA PHE A 70 5.82 4.21 16.85
C PHE A 70 4.29 4.21 16.97
N GLU A 71 3.57 3.68 15.97
CA GLU A 71 2.20 3.22 16.25
C GLU A 71 2.21 2.21 17.40
N ARG A 72 1.11 2.16 18.16
CA ARG A 72 0.96 1.39 19.40
C ARG A 72 1.64 0.02 19.26
N LEU A 73 2.63 -0.23 20.13
CA LEU A 73 3.37 -1.50 20.20
C LEU A 73 2.50 -2.66 20.72
N ARG A 74 1.23 -2.39 21.05
CA ARG A 74 0.23 -3.32 21.55
C ARG A 74 -0.72 -3.69 20.40
N ASP A 75 -0.98 -4.97 20.22
CA ASP A 75 -1.83 -5.49 19.14
C ASP A 75 -3.27 -4.99 19.32
N GLY A 76 -3.83 -4.43 18.24
CA GLY A 76 -5.23 -4.01 18.17
C GLY A 76 -6.13 -5.06 17.54
N HIS A 77 -5.67 -6.28 17.25
CA HIS A 77 -6.30 -7.28 16.36
C HIS A 77 -5.93 -7.11 14.87
N ASP A 78 -4.73 -6.59 14.58
CA ASP A 78 -4.24 -6.26 13.23
C ASP A 78 -2.87 -6.90 12.90
N TYR A 79 -2.50 -7.97 13.60
CA TYR A 79 -1.22 -8.68 13.44
C TYR A 79 -0.86 -9.04 11.98
N PHE A 80 -1.85 -9.40 11.17
CA PHE A 80 -1.63 -9.84 9.80
C PHE A 80 -1.34 -8.68 8.83
N ASP A 81 -1.73 -7.44 9.17
CA ASP A 81 -1.30 -6.25 8.43
C ASP A 81 0.22 -6.08 8.51
N GLU A 82 0.83 -6.50 9.63
CA GLU A 82 2.28 -6.51 9.79
C GLU A 82 2.91 -7.67 9.01
N VAL A 83 2.25 -8.82 8.92
CA VAL A 83 2.72 -9.91 8.04
C VAL A 83 2.75 -9.42 6.58
N VAL A 84 1.68 -8.77 6.12
CA VAL A 84 1.60 -8.18 4.77
C VAL A 84 2.62 -7.05 4.59
N GLY A 85 2.80 -6.20 5.60
CA GLY A 85 3.80 -5.13 5.62
C GLY A 85 5.25 -5.62 5.64
N ALA A 86 5.50 -6.81 6.18
CA ALA A 86 6.82 -7.46 6.18
C ALA A 86 7.10 -8.27 4.90
N THR A 87 6.07 -8.60 4.11
CA THR A 87 6.20 -9.53 2.98
C THR A 87 5.79 -8.90 1.65
N ALA A 88 4.50 -8.67 1.44
CA ALA A 88 3.96 -8.22 0.16
C ALA A 88 4.43 -6.82 -0.22
N ILE A 89 4.45 -5.87 0.73
CA ILE A 89 4.88 -4.49 0.45
C ILE A 89 6.38 -4.43 0.07
N PRO A 90 7.31 -5.05 0.82
CA PRO A 90 8.71 -5.12 0.43
C PRO A 90 8.91 -5.82 -0.91
N LEU A 91 8.22 -6.94 -1.16
CA LEU A 91 8.39 -7.71 -2.39
C LEU A 91 7.93 -6.94 -3.63
N MET A 92 6.77 -6.28 -3.57
CA MET A 92 6.29 -5.43 -4.66
C MET A 92 7.20 -4.21 -4.86
N SER A 93 7.62 -3.58 -3.76
CA SER A 93 8.51 -2.42 -3.83
C SER A 93 9.88 -2.77 -4.43
N LEU A 94 10.46 -3.92 -4.06
CA LEU A 94 11.71 -4.41 -4.63
C LEU A 94 11.55 -4.77 -6.12
N ALA A 95 10.42 -5.33 -6.53
CA ALA A 95 10.15 -5.61 -7.94
C ALA A 95 10.15 -4.32 -8.77
N VAL A 96 9.43 -3.28 -8.31
CA VAL A 96 9.43 -1.96 -8.98
C VAL A 96 10.81 -1.34 -8.98
N ALA A 97 11.52 -1.38 -7.85
CA ALA A 97 12.88 -0.85 -7.75
C ALA A 97 13.85 -1.52 -8.72
N THR A 98 13.73 -2.85 -8.89
CA THR A 98 14.58 -3.63 -9.81
C THR A 98 14.32 -3.26 -11.26
N VAL A 99 13.05 -3.14 -11.66
CA VAL A 99 12.68 -2.73 -13.03
C VAL A 99 13.16 -1.31 -13.32
N ALA A 100 12.93 -0.38 -12.40
CA ALA A 100 13.40 0.99 -12.54
C ALA A 100 14.93 1.10 -12.59
N ALA A 101 15.65 0.32 -11.78
CA ALA A 101 17.12 0.27 -11.83
C ALA A 101 17.64 -0.27 -13.16
N ALA A 102 17.00 -1.32 -13.70
CA ALA A 102 17.36 -1.86 -15.02
C ALA A 102 17.15 -0.82 -16.13
N ALA A 103 16.03 -0.08 -16.09
CA ALA A 103 15.76 1.03 -17.02
C ALA A 103 16.81 2.14 -16.88
N ALA A 104 17.18 2.54 -15.66
CA ALA A 104 18.23 3.53 -15.44
C ALA A 104 19.60 3.09 -15.96
N ILE A 105 19.97 1.82 -15.78
CA ILE A 105 21.22 1.28 -16.33
C ILE A 105 21.19 1.34 -17.86
N TRP A 106 20.08 0.95 -18.47
CA TRP A 106 19.92 0.97 -19.93
C TRP A 106 20.03 2.38 -20.51
N GLU A 107 19.32 3.35 -19.92
CA GLU A 107 19.39 4.76 -20.31
C GLU A 107 20.80 5.34 -20.08
N GLY A 108 21.41 5.03 -18.93
CA GLY A 108 22.75 5.51 -18.58
C GLY A 108 23.86 4.98 -19.50
N VAL A 109 23.77 3.71 -19.93
CA VAL A 109 24.72 3.13 -20.90
C VAL A 109 24.60 3.84 -22.26
N GLN A 110 23.38 4.13 -22.72
CA GLN A 110 23.16 4.84 -23.97
C GLN A 110 23.67 6.30 -23.89
N ASP A 111 23.38 7.00 -22.80
CA ASP A 111 23.87 8.37 -22.58
C ASP A 111 25.41 8.41 -22.55
N LEU A 112 26.05 7.44 -21.90
CA LEU A 112 27.50 7.30 -21.91
C LEU A 112 28.06 7.01 -23.30
N ALA A 113 27.42 6.13 -24.08
CA ALA A 113 27.81 5.80 -25.45
C ALA A 113 27.70 7.01 -26.39
N ILE A 114 26.68 7.86 -26.20
CA ILE A 114 26.54 9.13 -26.92
C ILE A 114 27.67 10.08 -26.53
N HIS A 115 27.93 10.23 -25.22
CA HIS A 115 28.93 11.16 -24.71
C HIS A 115 30.36 10.80 -25.13
N THR A 116 30.64 9.51 -25.24
CA THR A 116 31.94 8.97 -25.69
C THR A 116 32.06 8.87 -27.21
N GLY A 117 31.01 9.24 -27.96
CA GLY A 117 31.01 9.28 -29.42
C GLY A 117 30.81 7.93 -30.11
N TYR A 118 30.51 6.85 -29.37
CA TYR A 118 30.21 5.54 -29.92
C TYR A 118 28.79 5.43 -30.49
N MET A 119 27.88 6.34 -30.12
CA MET A 119 26.50 6.39 -30.59
C MET A 119 26.07 7.83 -30.92
N LYS A 120 25.15 8.01 -31.87
CA LYS A 120 24.55 9.33 -32.14
C LYS A 120 23.28 9.49 -31.33
N ALA A 121 23.00 10.71 -30.86
CA ALA A 121 21.81 11.00 -30.06
C ALA A 121 20.49 10.60 -30.72
N LYS A 122 20.39 10.71 -32.05
CA LYS A 122 19.20 10.30 -32.82
C LYS A 122 18.93 8.78 -32.83
N ASP A 123 19.94 7.99 -32.48
CA ASP A 123 19.88 6.53 -32.48
C ASP A 123 19.57 5.99 -31.05
N LYS A 124 19.35 6.90 -30.08
CA LYS A 124 18.93 6.55 -28.73
C LYS A 124 17.53 5.92 -28.76
N VAL A 125 17.40 4.76 -28.11
CA VAL A 125 16.11 4.08 -27.90
C VAL A 125 15.73 4.24 -26.44
N SER A 126 14.86 5.20 -26.17
CA SER A 126 14.36 5.45 -24.83
C SER A 126 13.31 4.42 -24.43
N VAL A 127 13.34 3.98 -23.18
CA VAL A 127 12.30 3.11 -22.59
C VAL A 127 10.97 3.88 -22.47
N ASP A 128 11.05 5.18 -22.15
CA ASP A 128 9.94 6.13 -22.18
C ASP A 128 10.51 7.51 -22.57
N GLU A 129 9.87 8.22 -23.50
CA GLU A 129 10.33 9.53 -23.97
C GLU A 129 10.24 10.62 -22.91
N ASN A 130 9.41 10.43 -21.87
CA ASN A 130 9.17 11.42 -20.83
C ASN A 130 10.00 11.20 -19.56
N LEU A 131 10.73 10.09 -19.47
CA LEU A 131 11.49 9.70 -18.28
C LEU A 131 12.97 9.64 -18.60
N ASP A 132 13.78 10.37 -17.84
CA ASP A 132 15.22 10.37 -17.97
C ASP A 132 15.89 9.39 -16.98
N THR A 133 17.19 9.14 -17.17
CA THR A 133 18.01 8.28 -16.32
C THR A 133 17.90 8.66 -14.84
N SER A 134 17.83 9.96 -14.54
CA SER A 134 17.78 10.48 -13.17
C SER A 134 16.47 10.12 -12.47
N LEU A 135 15.34 10.20 -13.19
CA LEU A 135 14.03 9.85 -12.65
C LEU A 135 13.87 8.36 -12.41
N TYR A 136 14.38 7.49 -13.30
CA TYR A 136 14.41 6.04 -13.05
C TYR A 136 15.24 5.69 -11.81
N LEU A 137 16.38 6.34 -11.60
CA LEU A 137 17.18 6.19 -10.37
C LEU A 137 16.44 6.64 -9.12
N MET A 138 15.74 7.79 -9.18
CA MET A 138 14.93 8.28 -8.06
C MET A 138 13.78 7.32 -7.72
N ILE A 139 13.09 6.78 -8.74
CA ILE A 139 12.04 5.78 -8.55
C ILE A 139 12.64 4.53 -7.90
N ALA A 140 13.75 4.00 -8.44
CA ALA A 140 14.41 2.82 -7.89
C ALA A 140 14.82 3.01 -6.41
N GLY A 141 15.47 4.14 -6.10
CA GLY A 141 15.88 4.47 -4.73
C GLY A 141 14.69 4.63 -3.79
N SER A 142 13.63 5.32 -4.22
CA SER A 142 12.44 5.56 -3.39
C SER A 142 11.72 4.26 -3.04
N PHE A 143 11.50 3.38 -4.01
CA PHE A 143 10.86 2.08 -3.76
C PHE A 143 11.76 1.13 -2.95
N PHE A 144 13.08 1.19 -3.13
CA PHE A 144 13.99 0.44 -2.27
C PHE A 144 13.92 0.90 -0.81
N LEU A 145 13.96 2.22 -0.57
CA LEU A 145 13.82 2.78 0.78
C LEU A 145 12.46 2.45 1.41
N LEU A 146 11.38 2.50 0.62
CA LEU A 146 10.05 2.09 1.07
C LEU A 146 10.02 0.63 1.48
N ALA A 147 10.65 -0.27 0.71
CA ALA A 147 10.74 -1.68 1.03
C ALA A 147 11.45 -1.91 2.37
N VAL A 148 12.61 -1.27 2.56
CA VAL A 148 13.39 -1.37 3.80
C VAL A 148 12.63 -0.82 4.99
N ALA A 149 12.01 0.35 4.86
CA ALA A 149 11.28 0.98 5.95
C ALA A 149 10.02 0.19 6.34
N SER A 150 9.28 -0.34 5.35
CA SER A 150 8.13 -1.21 5.59
C SER A 150 8.55 -2.52 6.28
N PHE A 151 9.61 -3.16 5.78
CA PHE A 151 10.13 -4.38 6.37
C PHE A 151 10.58 -4.18 7.82
N LEU A 152 11.36 -3.14 8.09
CA LEU A 152 11.85 -2.86 9.44
C LEU A 152 10.70 -2.55 10.40
N LYS A 153 9.73 -1.71 9.99
CA LYS A 153 8.54 -1.44 10.79
C LYS A 153 7.83 -2.74 11.14
N SER A 154 7.49 -3.53 10.13
CA SER A 154 6.67 -4.71 10.35
C SER A 154 7.43 -5.84 11.04
N ALA A 155 8.73 -5.99 10.81
CA ALA A 155 9.57 -6.96 11.54
C ALA A 155 9.65 -6.62 13.03
N ILE A 156 9.85 -5.34 13.38
CA ILE A 156 9.84 -4.88 14.77
C ILE A 156 8.45 -5.12 15.38
N SER A 157 7.39 -4.74 14.66
CA SER A 157 6.00 -4.87 15.09
C SER A 157 5.59 -6.34 15.33
N LEU A 158 5.97 -7.25 14.42
CA LEU A 158 5.70 -8.69 14.53
C LEU A 158 6.32 -9.31 15.78
N ILE A 159 7.46 -8.79 16.23
CA ILE A 159 8.15 -9.27 17.44
C ILE A 159 7.61 -8.57 18.68
N SER A 160 7.46 -7.24 18.65
CA SER A 160 7.08 -6.46 19.82
C SER A 160 5.62 -6.65 20.21
N ARG A 161 4.70 -6.75 19.25
CA ARG A 161 3.25 -6.81 19.52
C ARG A 161 2.83 -8.03 20.34
N PRO A 162 3.19 -9.27 19.98
CA PRO A 162 2.83 -10.44 20.79
C PRO A 162 3.38 -10.35 22.22
N VAL A 163 4.61 -9.86 22.37
CA VAL A 163 5.27 -9.74 23.69
C VAL A 163 4.57 -8.68 24.55
N VAL A 164 4.30 -7.50 24.00
CA VAL A 164 3.64 -6.40 24.73
C VAL A 164 2.18 -6.74 25.02
N THR A 165 1.45 -7.34 24.08
CA THR A 165 0.06 -7.79 24.28
C THR A 165 -0.04 -8.88 25.33
N ALA A 166 0.91 -9.82 25.40
CA ALA A 166 0.92 -10.84 26.44
C ALA A 166 1.10 -10.25 27.85
N ILE A 167 1.81 -9.13 27.98
CA ILE A 167 2.07 -8.45 29.25
C ILE A 167 0.95 -7.48 29.62
N GLN A 168 0.40 -6.75 28.66
CA GLN A 168 -0.47 -5.59 28.89
C GLN A 168 -1.91 -5.78 28.37
N GLY A 169 -2.25 -6.93 27.79
CA GLY A 169 -3.54 -7.17 27.13
C GLY A 169 -3.67 -6.46 25.77
N PHE A 170 -4.83 -6.57 25.14
CA PHE A 170 -5.12 -5.93 23.85
C PHE A 170 -5.30 -4.42 23.98
N ASP A 171 -4.97 -3.69 22.91
CA ASP A 171 -5.20 -2.25 22.87
C ASP A 171 -6.62 -1.84 22.49
N GLU A 172 -7.11 -0.76 23.08
CA GLU A 172 -8.39 -0.19 22.66
C GLU A 172 -8.25 0.39 21.26
N GLN A 173 -9.10 -0.07 20.33
CA GLN A 173 -9.13 0.42 18.97
C GLN A 173 -9.89 1.75 18.88
N ASP A 174 -9.17 2.83 18.56
CA ASP A 174 -9.78 4.16 18.39
C ASP A 174 -10.55 4.31 17.06
N LYS A 175 -10.20 3.50 16.05
CA LYS A 175 -10.67 3.60 14.65
C LYS A 175 -11.44 2.36 14.21
N GLU A 176 -12.41 2.53 13.32
CA GLU A 176 -13.09 1.41 12.66
C GLU A 176 -12.13 0.69 11.71
N ARG A 177 -12.18 -0.64 11.72
CA ARG A 177 -11.28 -1.50 10.93
C ARG A 177 -11.92 -2.75 10.35
N PHE A 178 -13.12 -3.12 10.80
CA PHE A 178 -13.82 -4.31 10.33
C PHE A 178 -15.12 -3.91 9.64
N CYS A 179 -15.49 -4.56 8.55
CA CYS A 179 -16.80 -4.41 7.93
C CYS A 179 -17.80 -5.39 8.53
N ASN A 180 -18.87 -4.92 9.18
CA ASN A 180 -19.99 -5.80 9.54
C ASN A 180 -21.08 -5.76 8.46
N ASN A 181 -21.26 -6.88 7.77
CA ASN A 181 -22.32 -7.07 6.79
C ASN A 181 -23.58 -7.74 7.37
N ASP A 182 -23.51 -8.27 8.60
CA ASP A 182 -24.57 -9.02 9.26
C ASP A 182 -25.38 -8.18 10.26
N SER A 183 -24.93 -6.95 10.57
CA SER A 183 -25.72 -5.99 11.33
C SER A 183 -27.03 -5.71 10.60
N VAL A 184 -28.12 -5.49 11.36
CA VAL A 184 -29.45 -5.18 10.79
C VAL A 184 -29.38 -4.03 9.77
N ALA A 185 -28.47 -3.07 9.96
CA ALA A 185 -28.22 -1.99 9.00
C ALA A 185 -27.48 -2.44 7.72
N GLY A 186 -26.52 -3.37 7.82
CA GLY A 186 -25.83 -3.96 6.66
C GLY A 186 -26.76 -4.80 5.77
N LYS A 187 -27.69 -5.56 6.37
CA LYS A 187 -28.73 -6.29 5.64
C LYS A 187 -29.74 -5.37 4.96
N VAL A 188 -30.15 -4.28 5.62
CA VAL A 188 -31.09 -3.33 5.03
C VAL A 188 -30.44 -2.57 3.86
N MET A 189 -29.20 -2.08 3.99
CA MET A 189 -28.53 -1.36 2.89
C MET A 189 -28.06 -2.27 1.75
N GLY A 190 -27.75 -3.54 2.00
CA GLY A 190 -27.42 -4.52 0.95
C GLY A 190 -28.60 -4.94 0.07
N VAL A 191 -29.84 -4.76 0.55
CA VAL A 191 -31.08 -5.05 -0.21
C VAL A 191 -31.50 -3.88 -1.10
N PHE A 192 -31.19 -2.63 -0.72
CA PHE A 192 -31.50 -1.44 -1.53
C PHE A 192 -30.43 -1.06 -2.56
N GLY A 193 -29.27 -1.73 -2.57
CA GLY A 193 -28.16 -1.48 -3.49
C GLY A 193 -28.03 -2.50 -4.65
N LYS A 194 -29.04 -3.34 -4.88
CA LYS A 194 -29.12 -4.22 -6.07
C LYS A 194 -30.00 -3.60 -7.14
#